data_AF-I8QT54-F1
#
_entry.id   AF-I8QT54-F1
#
_cell.length_a   1.000
_cell.length_b   1.000
_cell.length_c   1.000
_cell.angle_alpha   90.00
_cell.angle_beta   90.00
_cell.angle_gamma   90.00
#
_symmetry.space_group_name_H-M   'P 1'
#
loop_
_entity.id
_entity.type
_entity.pdbx_description
1 polymer ?
#
loop_
_entity_poly.entity_id
_entity_poly.type
_entity_poly.pdbx_seq_one_letter_code
_entity_poly.pdbx_strand_id
1 'polypeptide(L)'
;MTLGLRTARRGQMIPVLRYRSLDPHTTRGAPRRPMPFPTFARHCRLIAASGRHPMTVSGYVASLGVASVPKNPVVITFDDGGAVTMNALRRLAEWGLTATVFVTSSRVGDPGYFNRADLHRIRGLGIEIGGSGHTGRPLNELARMDVIAELTLSRRRLAVAIGDEPRTFAYPGGGYDLSVRQLVISAGYSSACAVRDELSHPTDDRFALARLTVDATTPDSRLLAWLEGVGRSEPHPVLPRDRAFRFRRVARSSGPFRPRLGRSEPRPPGPAAGPGPGGPGGGRSTADAATAGVGAEAQAVPSATTREGETSSRPVPPTAQPSTALTTPTGPPDLLV
;
A
#
# COMPACT_ATOMS: atom_id res chain seq x y z
N MET A 1 14.62 -47.80 11.51
CA MET A 1 13.57 -46.80 11.78
C MET A 1 13.84 -45.58 10.91
N THR A 2 13.08 -45.46 9.82
CA THR A 2 13.25 -44.42 8.80
C THR A 2 12.58 -43.14 9.28
N LEU A 3 13.38 -42.18 9.75
CA LEU A 3 12.90 -40.85 10.12
C LEU A 3 12.50 -40.11 8.84
N GLY A 4 11.19 -40.07 8.57
CA GLY A 4 10.63 -39.38 7.42
C GLY A 4 10.97 -37.89 7.45
N LEU A 5 11.89 -37.49 6.58
CA LEU A 5 12.06 -36.10 6.14
C LEU A 5 10.72 -35.61 5.58
N ARG A 6 9.92 -34.93 6.41
CA ARG A 6 8.77 -34.16 5.96
C ARG A 6 9.31 -33.06 5.04
N THR A 7 9.21 -33.28 3.74
CA THR A 7 9.41 -32.26 2.71
C THR A 7 8.51 -31.07 3.02
N ALA A 8 9.11 -29.96 3.46
CA ALA A 8 8.41 -28.70 3.56
C ALA A 8 7.82 -28.38 2.18
N ARG A 9 6.50 -28.19 2.11
CA ARG A 9 5.84 -27.73 0.87
C ARG A 9 6.56 -26.46 0.43
N ARG A 10 7.08 -26.44 -0.81
CA ARG A 10 7.62 -25.23 -1.45
C ARG A 10 6.61 -24.10 -1.25
N GLY A 11 6.95 -23.13 -0.41
CA GLY A 11 6.02 -22.09 0.01
C GLY A 11 5.61 -21.24 -1.20
N GLN A 12 4.30 -21.05 -1.35
CA GLN A 12 3.74 -20.28 -2.44
C GLN A 12 4.27 -18.85 -2.40
N MET A 13 4.67 -18.29 -3.54
CA MET A 13 5.01 -16.86 -3.64
C MET A 13 3.78 -16.02 -3.36
N ILE A 14 3.92 -14.98 -2.54
CA ILE A 14 2.78 -14.23 -2.02
C ILE A 14 2.72 -12.84 -2.65
N PRO A 15 1.65 -12.53 -3.39
CA PRO A 15 1.44 -11.17 -3.88
C PRO A 15 1.08 -10.26 -2.71
N VAL A 16 2.04 -9.43 -2.32
CA VAL A 16 1.82 -8.27 -1.43
C VAL A 16 1.71 -7.03 -2.31
N LEU A 17 0.48 -6.67 -2.65
CA LEU A 17 0.16 -5.56 -3.53
C LEU A 17 0.27 -4.25 -2.78
N ARG A 18 0.98 -3.29 -3.36
CA ARG A 18 1.15 -1.94 -2.83
C ARG A 18 0.49 -0.93 -3.74
N TYR A 19 -0.64 -0.43 -3.29
CA TYR A 19 -1.29 0.75 -3.84
C TYR A 19 -0.71 2.00 -3.17
N ARG A 20 -0.45 3.04 -3.96
CA ARG A 20 -0.15 4.38 -3.46
C ARG A 20 -1.35 5.29 -3.65
N SER A 21 -1.20 6.55 -3.22
CA SER A 21 -2.25 7.56 -3.25
C SER A 21 -3.10 7.52 -4.53
N LEU A 22 -4.40 7.40 -4.30
CA LEU A 22 -5.45 7.54 -5.31
C LEU A 22 -5.80 9.02 -5.54
N ASP A 23 -5.15 9.93 -4.82
CA ASP A 23 -5.42 11.36 -4.85
C ASP A 23 -5.02 11.97 -6.20
N PRO A 24 -5.95 12.57 -6.96
CA PRO A 24 -5.66 13.26 -8.21
C PRO A 24 -4.69 14.45 -8.04
N HIS A 25 -4.54 14.99 -6.84
CA HIS A 25 -3.70 16.14 -6.54
C HIS A 25 -2.42 15.69 -5.82
N THR A 26 -1.37 15.38 -6.59
CA THR A 26 -0.07 15.11 -5.99
C THR A 26 0.55 16.40 -5.43
N THR A 27 0.98 16.35 -4.17
CA THR A 27 1.95 17.33 -3.64
C THR A 27 3.19 17.35 -4.53
N ARG A 28 3.67 18.55 -4.87
CA ARG A 28 4.83 18.85 -5.74
C ARG A 28 5.93 17.77 -5.66
N GLY A 29 6.29 17.18 -6.80
CA GLY A 29 7.55 16.43 -6.97
C GLY A 29 7.46 14.92 -7.20
N ALA A 30 6.28 14.30 -7.27
CA ALA A 30 6.14 12.88 -7.61
C ALA A 30 5.65 12.66 -9.07
N PRO A 31 6.40 11.95 -9.94
CA PRO A 31 6.12 11.86 -11.38
C PRO A 31 5.13 10.74 -11.75
N ARG A 32 4.23 10.33 -10.84
CA ARG A 32 3.37 9.16 -11.08
C ARG A 32 1.89 9.52 -11.04
N ARG A 33 1.20 9.14 -12.11
CA ARG A 33 -0.23 9.35 -12.30
C ARG A 33 -1.03 8.67 -11.17
N PRO A 34 -1.89 9.41 -10.46
CA PRO A 34 -2.82 8.83 -9.49
C PRO A 34 -3.63 7.70 -10.10
N MET A 35 -3.90 6.65 -9.32
CA MET A 35 -4.70 5.53 -9.83
C MET A 35 -6.19 5.94 -9.93
N PRO A 36 -6.79 5.90 -11.13
CA PRO A 36 -8.21 6.19 -11.27
C PRO A 36 -9.06 5.21 -10.47
N PHE A 37 -10.08 5.71 -9.78
CA PHE A 37 -10.97 4.86 -8.99
C PHE A 37 -11.65 3.74 -9.81
N PRO A 38 -12.08 3.95 -11.07
CA PRO A 38 -12.60 2.85 -11.90
C PRO A 38 -11.58 1.74 -12.16
N THR A 39 -10.30 2.09 -12.34
CA THR A 39 -9.21 1.12 -12.48
C THR A 39 -9.02 0.34 -11.18
N PHE A 40 -9.00 1.03 -10.04
CA PHE A 40 -8.92 0.37 -8.73
C PHE A 40 -10.10 -0.57 -8.46
N ALA A 41 -11.33 -0.14 -8.77
CA ALA A 41 -12.52 -0.97 -8.64
C ALA A 41 -12.46 -2.22 -9.52
N ARG A 42 -11.90 -2.10 -10.74
CA ARG A 42 -11.62 -3.26 -11.60
C ARG A 42 -10.61 -4.21 -10.97
N HIS A 43 -9.52 -3.69 -10.39
CA HIS A 43 -8.56 -4.54 -9.66
C HIS A 43 -9.21 -5.28 -8.49
N CYS A 44 -10.11 -4.65 -7.72
CA CYS A 44 -10.84 -5.34 -6.64
C CYS A 44 -11.62 -6.54 -7.17
N ARG A 45 -12.32 -6.39 -8.30
CA ARG A 45 -13.05 -7.48 -8.96
C ARG A 45 -12.12 -8.61 -9.39
N LEU A 46 -10.98 -8.28 -10.01
CA LEU A 46 -10.00 -9.29 -10.44
C LEU A 46 -9.42 -10.06 -9.26
N ILE A 47 -9.09 -9.36 -8.16
CA ILE A 47 -8.57 -9.99 -6.94
C ILE A 47 -9.64 -10.90 -6.32
N ALA A 48 -10.88 -10.44 -6.18
CA ALA A 48 -11.97 -11.26 -5.66
C ALA A 48 -12.24 -12.50 -6.56
N ALA A 49 -12.28 -12.32 -7.88
CA ALA A 49 -12.50 -13.39 -8.84
C ALA A 49 -11.34 -14.41 -8.90
N SER A 50 -10.13 -14.04 -8.48
CA SER A 50 -8.99 -14.95 -8.44
C SER A 50 -9.10 -16.05 -7.37
N GLY A 51 -10.11 -16.01 -6.49
CA GLY A 51 -10.31 -16.99 -5.43
C GLY A 51 -9.22 -16.96 -4.36
N ARG A 52 -8.44 -15.87 -4.29
CA ARG A 52 -7.37 -15.70 -3.30
C ARG A 52 -7.92 -15.34 -1.95
N HIS A 53 -7.21 -15.77 -0.91
CA HIS A 53 -7.54 -15.46 0.46
C HIS A 53 -6.91 -14.12 0.88
N PRO A 54 -7.69 -13.03 1.02
CA PRO A 54 -7.15 -11.74 1.40
C PRO A 54 -6.72 -11.75 2.88
N MET A 55 -5.55 -11.19 3.16
CA MET A 55 -5.00 -11.09 4.52
C MET A 55 -4.46 -9.69 4.78
N THR A 56 -4.52 -9.28 6.05
CA THR A 56 -3.72 -8.15 6.55
C THR A 56 -2.25 -8.57 6.64
N VAL A 57 -1.34 -7.59 6.74
CA VAL A 57 0.10 -7.87 6.93
C VAL A 57 0.33 -8.60 8.25
N SER A 58 -0.37 -8.24 9.33
CA SER A 58 -0.30 -8.99 10.59
C SER A 58 -0.77 -10.43 10.41
N GLY A 59 -1.89 -10.66 9.71
CA GLY A 59 -2.39 -12.00 9.41
C GLY A 59 -1.40 -12.82 8.58
N TYR A 60 -0.81 -12.20 7.55
CA TYR A 60 0.22 -12.84 6.73
C TYR A 60 1.43 -13.26 7.59
N VAL A 61 1.99 -12.36 8.39
CA VAL A 61 3.15 -12.66 9.23
C VAL A 61 2.85 -13.72 10.29
N ALA A 62 1.64 -13.72 10.87
CA ALA A 62 1.21 -14.76 11.79
C ALA A 62 1.11 -16.14 11.12
N SER A 63 0.87 -16.19 9.80
CA SER A 63 0.85 -17.44 9.04
C SER A 63 2.26 -17.95 8.66
N LEU A 64 3.27 -17.08 8.68
CA LEU A 64 4.66 -17.48 8.42
C LEU A 64 5.14 -18.40 9.56
N GLY A 65 5.54 -19.63 9.21
CA GLY A 65 6.07 -20.61 10.17
C GLY A 65 5.02 -21.50 10.83
N VAL A 66 3.72 -21.29 10.59
CA VAL A 66 2.65 -22.21 11.00
C VAL A 66 2.32 -23.14 9.83
N ALA A 67 1.98 -24.40 10.12
CA ALA A 67 1.71 -25.43 9.10
C ALA A 67 0.51 -25.16 8.16
N SER A 68 -0.20 -24.04 8.34
CA SER A 68 -1.42 -23.71 7.62
C SER A 68 -1.49 -22.23 7.23
N VAL A 69 -0.59 -21.80 6.34
CA VAL A 69 -0.87 -20.61 5.51
C VAL A 69 -2.15 -20.90 4.70
N PRO A 70 -3.15 -20.00 4.67
CA PRO A 70 -4.32 -20.17 3.83
C PRO A 70 -3.90 -20.44 2.37
N LYS A 71 -4.65 -21.29 1.66
CA LYS A 71 -4.37 -21.52 0.24
C LYS A 71 -4.52 -20.21 -0.53
N ASN A 72 -3.58 -19.91 -1.42
CA ASN A 72 -3.60 -18.77 -2.32
C ASN A 72 -3.73 -17.40 -1.60
N PRO A 73 -2.83 -17.04 -0.68
CA PRO A 73 -2.93 -15.77 0.03
C PRO A 73 -2.70 -14.57 -0.91
N VAL A 74 -3.28 -13.44 -0.55
CA VAL A 74 -2.98 -12.12 -1.14
C VAL A 74 -3.03 -11.07 -0.04
N VAL A 75 -2.08 -10.14 -0.06
CA VAL A 75 -2.03 -9.03 0.88
C VAL A 75 -2.17 -7.73 0.09
N ILE A 76 -3.09 -6.87 0.52
CA ILE A 76 -3.33 -5.58 -0.12
C ILE A 76 -2.89 -4.50 0.85
N THR A 77 -2.01 -3.61 0.40
CA THR A 77 -1.45 -2.53 1.21
C THR A 77 -1.64 -1.17 0.56
N PHE A 78 -1.88 -0.16 1.39
CA PHE A 78 -1.92 1.25 1.01
C PHE A 78 -0.89 2.03 1.80
N ASP A 79 -0.17 2.94 1.14
CA ASP A 79 0.78 3.84 1.80
C ASP A 79 0.17 5.25 2.01
N ASP A 80 0.85 6.06 2.82
CA ASP A 80 0.68 7.51 3.05
C ASP A 80 -0.56 7.99 3.83
N GLY A 81 -1.70 7.30 3.75
CA GLY A 81 -2.90 7.65 4.53
C GLY A 81 -3.69 8.86 4.00
N GLY A 82 -3.71 9.08 2.69
CA GLY A 82 -4.52 10.11 2.04
C GLY A 82 -6.03 9.84 2.15
N ALA A 83 -6.84 10.88 2.32
CA ALA A 83 -8.28 10.78 2.58
C ALA A 83 -9.06 10.06 1.46
N VAL A 84 -8.65 10.26 0.20
CA VAL A 84 -9.26 9.60 -0.97
C VAL A 84 -9.17 8.06 -0.88
N THR A 85 -8.15 7.54 -0.18
CA THR A 85 -7.99 6.11 0.05
C THR A 85 -9.18 5.51 0.78
N MET A 86 -9.93 6.25 1.60
CA MET A 86 -11.14 5.76 2.26
C MET A 86 -12.16 5.19 1.28
N ASN A 87 -12.32 5.80 0.10
CA ASN A 87 -13.25 5.31 -0.93
C ASN A 87 -12.82 3.93 -1.46
N ALA A 88 -11.52 3.72 -1.61
CA ALA A 88 -10.97 2.42 -2.01
C ALA A 88 -11.09 1.36 -0.90
N LEU A 89 -10.86 1.74 0.35
CA LEU A 89 -11.02 0.83 1.49
C LEU A 89 -12.48 0.36 1.62
N ARG A 90 -13.45 1.26 1.45
CA ARG A 90 -14.88 0.89 1.38
C ARG A 90 -15.17 -0.06 0.22
N ARG A 91 -14.65 0.26 -0.98
CA ARG A 91 -14.81 -0.61 -2.15
C ARG A 91 -14.22 -2.00 -1.91
N LEU A 92 -13.05 -2.14 -1.28
CA LEU A 92 -12.48 -3.44 -0.94
C LEU A 92 -13.40 -4.24 -0.02
N ALA A 93 -13.90 -3.59 1.04
CA ALA A 93 -14.80 -4.23 2.00
C ALA A 93 -16.09 -4.74 1.35
N GLU A 94 -16.66 -4.02 0.38
CA GLU A 94 -17.83 -4.46 -0.40
C GLU A 94 -17.58 -5.78 -1.17
N TRP A 95 -16.33 -6.07 -1.54
CA TRP A 95 -15.93 -7.32 -2.22
C TRP A 95 -15.43 -8.39 -1.25
N GLY A 96 -15.61 -8.21 0.06
CA GLY A 96 -15.12 -9.14 1.09
C GLY A 96 -13.59 -9.18 1.18
N LEU A 97 -12.91 -8.13 0.71
CA LEU A 97 -11.45 -8.02 0.75
C LEU A 97 -11.03 -7.20 1.98
N THR A 98 -9.95 -7.64 2.64
CA THR A 98 -9.26 -6.86 3.69
C THR A 98 -7.93 -6.29 3.17
N ALA A 99 -7.34 -5.37 3.93
CA ALA A 99 -6.09 -4.69 3.61
C ALA A 99 -5.36 -4.22 4.87
N THR A 100 -4.14 -3.72 4.67
CA THR A 100 -3.40 -2.92 5.66
C THR A 100 -3.13 -1.53 5.09
N VAL A 101 -3.40 -0.47 5.85
CA VAL A 101 -3.04 0.90 5.48
C VAL A 101 -1.94 1.42 6.41
N PHE A 102 -0.87 1.92 5.81
CA PHE A 102 0.26 2.51 6.51
C PHE A 102 0.13 4.03 6.53
N VAL A 103 0.11 4.60 7.73
CA VAL A 103 -0.21 6.03 7.93
C VAL A 103 1.04 6.79 8.39
N THR A 104 1.30 7.92 7.73
CA THR A 104 2.29 8.91 8.18
C THR A 104 1.67 9.74 9.30
N SER A 105 2.09 9.50 10.54
CA SER A 105 1.35 9.99 11.72
C SER A 105 1.29 11.52 11.87
N SER A 106 2.25 12.28 11.32
CA SER A 106 2.21 13.74 11.36
C SER A 106 1.12 14.32 10.47
N ARG A 107 0.65 13.56 9.47
CA ARG A 107 -0.38 13.96 8.52
C ARG A 107 -1.80 13.74 9.02
N VAL A 108 -1.98 13.00 10.12
CA VAL A 108 -3.31 12.70 10.65
C VAL A 108 -3.98 14.00 11.08
N GLY A 109 -5.11 14.32 10.44
CA GLY A 109 -5.85 15.57 10.64
C GLY A 109 -5.47 16.71 9.68
N ASP A 110 -4.41 16.57 8.87
CA ASP A 110 -4.10 17.54 7.82
C ASP A 110 -5.15 17.47 6.69
N PRO A 111 -5.46 18.59 6.01
CA PRO A 111 -6.29 18.59 4.82
C PRO A 111 -5.76 17.58 3.78
N GLY A 112 -6.66 16.74 3.25
CA GLY A 112 -6.33 15.69 2.27
C GLY A 112 -5.83 14.36 2.86
N TYR A 113 -5.71 14.25 4.19
CA TYR A 113 -5.30 13.03 4.89
C TYR A 113 -6.38 12.53 5.84
N PHE A 114 -6.25 11.29 6.32
CA PHE A 114 -7.18 10.75 7.31
C PHE A 114 -7.19 11.58 8.59
N ASN A 115 -8.39 11.83 9.11
CA ASN A 115 -8.57 12.30 10.48
C ASN A 115 -8.85 11.11 11.43
N ARG A 116 -9.01 11.39 12.72
CA ARG A 116 -9.29 10.37 13.73
C ARG A 116 -10.56 9.57 13.45
N ALA A 117 -11.64 10.21 12.98
CA ALA A 117 -12.88 9.53 12.65
C ALA A 117 -12.69 8.55 11.48
N ASP A 118 -11.88 8.91 10.49
CA ASP A 118 -11.54 8.01 9.39
C ASP A 118 -10.77 6.78 9.88
N LEU A 119 -9.78 6.95 10.76
CA LEU A 119 -9.05 5.82 11.34
C LEU A 119 -9.96 4.87 12.13
N HIS A 120 -10.93 5.39 12.88
CA HIS A 120 -11.93 4.54 13.54
C HIS A 120 -12.82 3.79 12.54
N ARG A 121 -13.26 4.44 11.45
CA ARG A 121 -14.04 3.80 10.38
C ARG A 121 -13.24 2.69 9.69
N ILE A 122 -11.96 2.91 9.42
CA ILE A 122 -11.07 1.92 8.80
C ILE A 122 -11.02 0.64 9.64
N ARG A 123 -10.89 0.76 10.97
CA ARG A 123 -10.95 -0.41 11.87
C ARG A 123 -12.29 -1.13 11.78
N GLY A 124 -13.39 -0.40 11.68
CA GLY A 124 -14.73 -0.97 11.51
C GLY A 124 -14.92 -1.76 10.21
N LEU A 125 -14.08 -1.54 9.19
CA LEU A 125 -14.08 -2.29 7.93
C LEU A 125 -13.23 -3.58 8.00
N GLY A 126 -12.65 -3.91 9.17
CA GLY A 126 -11.72 -5.04 9.30
C GLY A 126 -10.38 -4.82 8.60
N ILE A 127 -10.00 -3.55 8.39
CA ILE A 127 -8.74 -3.15 7.74
C ILE A 127 -7.72 -2.79 8.83
N GLU A 128 -6.51 -3.31 8.68
CA GLU A 128 -5.41 -3.05 9.61
C GLU A 128 -4.83 -1.65 9.39
N ILE A 129 -4.42 -0.99 10.49
CA ILE A 129 -3.69 0.28 10.46
C ILE A 129 -2.26 0.05 10.99
N GLY A 130 -1.27 0.34 10.16
CA GLY A 130 0.16 0.32 10.48
C GLY A 130 0.80 1.71 10.38
N GLY A 131 2.08 1.81 10.77
CA GLY A 131 2.85 3.06 10.73
C GLY A 131 3.72 3.21 9.48
N SER A 132 3.97 4.44 9.04
CA SER A 132 4.93 4.80 7.97
C SER A 132 5.81 5.99 8.39
N GLY A 133 6.32 5.94 9.62
CA GLY A 133 7.12 7.03 10.21
C GLY A 133 6.25 8.18 10.72
N HIS A 134 6.91 9.19 11.28
CA HIS A 134 6.24 10.40 11.75
C HIS A 134 6.06 11.39 10.62
N THR A 135 7.16 11.79 9.97
CA THR A 135 7.18 12.76 8.87
C THR A 135 7.17 12.11 7.48
N GLY A 136 7.43 10.80 7.40
CA GLY A 136 7.47 10.06 6.13
C GLY A 136 8.79 10.18 5.37
N ARG A 137 9.86 10.65 6.03
CA ARG A 137 11.19 10.74 5.44
C ARG A 137 11.85 9.36 5.30
N PRO A 138 12.69 9.12 4.27
CA PRO A 138 13.45 7.88 4.15
C PRO A 138 14.38 7.68 5.35
N LEU A 139 14.17 6.62 6.14
CA LEU A 139 14.82 6.46 7.44
C LEU A 139 16.33 6.21 7.33
N ASN A 140 16.78 5.53 6.28
CA ASN A 140 18.19 5.30 6.02
C ASN A 140 18.95 6.56 5.58
N GLU A 141 18.29 7.72 5.44
CA GLU A 141 18.91 9.02 5.17
C GLU A 141 19.04 9.86 6.44
N LEU A 142 18.49 9.40 7.57
CA LEU A 142 18.46 10.13 8.84
C LEU A 142 19.58 9.71 9.78
N ALA A 143 19.88 10.58 10.76
CA ALA A 143 20.72 10.21 11.90
C ALA A 143 19.97 9.23 12.82
N ARG A 144 20.70 8.42 13.58
CA ARG A 144 20.13 7.36 14.44
C ARG A 144 19.04 7.89 15.38
N MET A 145 19.27 9.04 16.02
CA MET A 145 18.32 9.64 16.96
C MET A 145 17.04 10.12 16.26
N ASP A 146 17.16 10.65 15.03
CA ASP A 146 16.01 11.05 14.23
C ASP A 146 15.17 9.84 13.80
N VAL A 147 15.81 8.70 13.46
CA VAL A 147 15.08 7.45 13.18
C VAL A 147 14.30 6.99 14.41
N ILE A 148 14.91 7.03 15.60
CA ILE A 148 14.23 6.67 16.86
C ILE A 148 13.02 7.60 17.09
N ALA A 149 13.19 8.90 16.89
CA ALA A 149 12.11 9.87 17.03
C ALA A 149 10.97 9.61 16.02
N GLU A 150 11.29 9.39 14.74
CA GLU A 150 10.32 9.04 13.69
C GLU A 150 9.47 7.83 14.08
N LEU A 151 10.10 6.76 14.55
CA LEU A 151 9.43 5.51 14.89
C LEU A 151 8.56 5.65 16.16
N THR A 152 9.12 6.25 17.20
CA THR A 152 8.47 6.38 18.52
C THR A 152 7.29 7.34 18.46
N LEU A 153 7.46 8.50 17.82
CA LEU A 153 6.37 9.47 17.63
C LEU A 153 5.27 8.88 16.75
N SER A 154 5.63 8.15 15.70
CA SER A 154 4.66 7.48 14.83
C SER A 154 3.78 6.50 15.60
N ARG A 155 4.41 5.57 16.32
CA ARG A 155 3.70 4.56 17.11
C ARG A 155 2.80 5.22 18.15
N ARG A 156 3.32 6.18 18.93
CA ARG A 156 2.56 6.85 20.00
C ARG A 156 1.36 7.63 19.46
N ARG A 157 1.55 8.44 18.42
CA ARG A 157 0.46 9.26 17.86
C ARG A 157 -0.64 8.41 17.24
N LEU A 158 -0.26 7.36 16.51
CA LEU A 158 -1.23 6.42 15.96
C LEU A 158 -1.94 5.66 17.07
N ALA A 159 -1.24 5.24 18.12
CA ALA A 159 -1.86 4.54 19.24
C ALA A 159 -2.95 5.38 19.92
N VAL A 160 -2.68 6.67 20.14
CA VAL A 160 -3.68 7.61 20.66
C VAL A 160 -4.86 7.79 19.70
N ALA A 161 -4.61 7.86 18.40
CA ALA A 161 -5.64 8.09 17.40
C ALA A 161 -6.55 6.87 17.18
N ILE A 162 -5.98 5.65 17.19
CA ILE A 162 -6.70 4.41 16.88
C ILE A 162 -7.19 3.67 18.13
N GLY A 163 -6.64 3.97 19.31
CA GLY A 163 -6.95 3.31 20.58
C GLY A 163 -6.31 1.93 20.77
N ASP A 164 -5.27 1.61 19.99
CA ASP A 164 -4.48 0.37 20.07
C ASP A 164 -3.09 0.62 19.47
N GLU A 165 -2.09 -0.19 19.77
CA GLU A 165 -0.74 0.01 19.24
C GLU A 165 -0.59 -0.54 17.81
N PRO A 166 -0.11 0.26 16.83
CA PRO A 166 0.16 -0.25 15.50
C PRO A 166 1.32 -1.26 15.54
N ARG A 167 1.10 -2.45 14.98
CA ARG A 167 2.08 -3.56 15.01
C ARG A 167 2.89 -3.69 13.73
N THR A 168 2.34 -3.24 12.60
CA THR A 168 2.98 -3.31 11.28
C THR A 168 3.55 -1.97 10.85
N PHE A 169 4.62 -2.02 10.06
CA PHE A 169 5.33 -0.85 9.56
C PHE A 169 5.55 -0.91 8.04
N ALA A 170 5.67 0.22 7.37
CA ALA A 170 6.19 0.32 6.01
C ALA A 170 7.32 1.34 5.96
N TYR A 171 8.45 0.98 5.33
CA TYR A 171 9.58 1.91 5.20
C TYR A 171 9.26 3.04 4.23
N PRO A 172 9.21 4.31 4.69
CA PRO A 172 8.91 5.44 3.82
C PRO A 172 9.92 5.54 2.68
N GLY A 173 9.42 5.66 1.46
CA GLY A 173 10.25 5.69 0.25
C GLY A 173 11.08 4.42 0.00
N GLY A 174 10.88 3.33 0.76
CA GLY A 174 11.71 2.13 0.73
C GLY A 174 13.09 2.31 1.37
N GLY A 175 13.31 3.38 2.14
CA GLY A 175 14.61 3.69 2.74
C GLY A 175 14.87 2.92 4.03
N TYR A 176 15.58 1.79 3.95
CA TYR A 176 15.98 0.98 5.10
C TYR A 176 17.36 0.32 4.90
N ASP A 177 17.96 -0.09 6.01
CA ASP A 177 19.18 -0.89 6.12
C ASP A 177 19.11 -1.73 7.40
N LEU A 178 20.13 -2.54 7.70
CA LEU A 178 20.18 -3.34 8.93
C LEU A 178 20.02 -2.53 10.23
N SER A 179 20.56 -1.32 10.29
CA SER A 179 20.47 -0.45 11.48
C SER A 179 19.04 0.04 11.67
N VAL A 180 18.41 0.54 10.59
CA VAL A 180 17.01 0.97 10.60
C VAL A 180 16.09 -0.20 10.95
N ARG A 181 16.31 -1.38 10.38
CA ARG A 181 15.56 -2.59 10.72
C ARG A 181 15.61 -2.90 12.21
N GLN A 182 16.79 -2.86 12.83
CA GLN A 182 16.93 -3.10 14.26
C GLN A 182 16.22 -2.04 15.11
N LEU A 183 16.20 -0.79 14.65
CA LEU A 183 15.45 0.29 15.31
C LEU A 183 13.94 0.10 15.20
N VAL A 184 13.43 -0.40 14.05
CA VAL A 184 12.01 -0.75 13.90
C VAL A 184 11.59 -1.85 14.88
N ILE A 185 12.43 -2.88 15.05
CA ILE A 185 12.22 -3.93 16.05
C ILE A 185 12.21 -3.33 17.46
N SER A 186 13.20 -2.50 17.77
CA SER A 186 13.36 -1.90 19.11
C SER A 186 12.23 -0.92 19.45
N ALA A 187 11.62 -0.30 18.44
CA ALA A 187 10.43 0.55 18.59
C ALA A 187 9.13 -0.25 18.81
N GLY A 188 9.19 -1.58 18.83
CA GLY A 188 8.08 -2.47 19.18
C GLY A 188 7.21 -2.91 18.01
N TYR A 189 7.58 -2.63 16.76
CA TYR A 189 6.86 -3.18 15.60
C TYR A 189 7.13 -4.69 15.49
N SER A 190 6.14 -5.45 15.04
CA SER A 190 6.24 -6.89 14.82
C SER A 190 6.63 -7.25 13.39
N SER A 191 6.49 -6.36 12.43
CA SER A 191 6.85 -6.63 11.04
C SER A 191 6.94 -5.34 10.24
N ALA A 192 7.62 -5.41 9.11
CA ALA A 192 7.78 -4.27 8.23
C ALA A 192 7.81 -4.66 6.74
N CYS A 193 7.20 -3.80 5.92
CA CYS A 193 7.12 -3.94 4.48
C CYS A 193 8.17 -3.09 3.77
N ALA A 194 8.93 -3.71 2.87
CA ALA A 194 9.87 -3.07 1.96
C ALA A 194 9.20 -2.70 0.62
N VAL A 195 9.96 -2.07 -0.28
CA VAL A 195 9.56 -1.78 -1.66
C VAL A 195 10.60 -2.39 -2.58
N ARG A 196 10.29 -3.53 -3.20
CA ARG A 196 11.23 -4.28 -4.06
C ARG A 196 10.71 -4.54 -5.47
N ASP A 197 9.41 -4.37 -5.70
CA ASP A 197 8.74 -4.74 -6.96
C ASP A 197 8.92 -6.23 -7.32
N GLU A 198 8.83 -7.07 -6.27
CA GLU A 198 8.93 -8.53 -6.31
C GLU A 198 7.80 -9.16 -5.47
N LEU A 199 7.49 -10.43 -5.75
CA LEU A 199 6.60 -11.25 -4.91
C LEU A 199 7.29 -11.54 -3.57
N SER A 200 6.52 -11.55 -2.48
CA SER A 200 7.07 -11.91 -1.17
C SER A 200 7.40 -13.40 -1.12
N HIS A 201 8.61 -13.69 -0.67
CA HIS A 201 9.11 -15.04 -0.50
C HIS A 201 8.71 -15.55 0.90
N PRO A 202 8.35 -16.84 1.08
CA PRO A 202 8.04 -17.45 2.38
C PRO A 202 9.18 -17.35 3.41
N THR A 203 10.41 -17.13 2.94
CA THR A 203 11.60 -16.95 3.77
C THR A 203 12.09 -15.50 3.78
N ASP A 204 11.25 -14.55 3.36
CA ASP A 204 11.53 -13.13 3.55
C ASP A 204 11.74 -12.85 5.03
N ASP A 205 12.59 -11.89 5.33
CA ASP A 205 12.65 -11.31 6.65
C ASP A 205 11.29 -10.66 6.96
N ARG A 206 10.68 -11.01 8.09
CA ARG A 206 9.41 -10.41 8.55
C ARG A 206 9.47 -8.88 8.69
N PHE A 207 10.68 -8.31 8.80
CA PHE A 207 10.94 -6.87 8.83
C PHE A 207 11.39 -6.30 7.48
N ALA A 208 11.27 -7.04 6.39
CA ALA A 208 11.54 -6.56 5.03
C ALA A 208 10.70 -7.31 3.98
N LEU A 209 9.40 -7.48 4.22
CA LEU A 209 8.50 -8.17 3.30
C LEU A 209 8.50 -7.48 1.93
N ALA A 210 8.75 -8.23 0.85
CA ALA A 210 8.72 -7.67 -0.49
C ALA A 210 7.29 -7.30 -0.91
N ARG A 211 7.16 -6.18 -1.64
CA ARG A 211 5.89 -5.69 -2.18
C ARG A 211 5.99 -5.38 -3.67
N LEU A 212 4.88 -5.61 -4.37
CA LEU A 212 4.65 -5.27 -5.77
C LEU A 212 3.94 -3.91 -5.87
N THR A 213 4.58 -2.92 -6.49
CA THR A 213 3.89 -1.65 -6.74
C THR A 213 2.82 -1.82 -7.82
N VAL A 214 1.57 -1.51 -7.47
CA VAL A 214 0.46 -1.40 -8.42
C VAL A 214 0.20 0.09 -8.65
N ASP A 215 0.30 0.52 -9.90
CA ASP A 215 0.06 1.92 -10.30
C ASP A 215 -0.97 2.01 -11.44
N ALA A 216 -1.30 3.24 -11.84
CA ALA A 216 -2.28 3.52 -12.88
C ALA A 216 -1.96 2.90 -14.25
N THR A 217 -0.69 2.51 -14.48
CA THR A 217 -0.21 1.93 -15.75
C THR A 217 -0.04 0.42 -15.68
N THR A 218 -0.26 -0.18 -14.51
CA THR A 218 -0.19 -1.64 -14.35
C THR A 218 -1.34 -2.27 -15.13
N PRO A 219 -1.06 -3.07 -16.18
CA PRO A 219 -2.12 -3.71 -16.95
C PRO A 219 -2.73 -4.86 -16.16
N ASP A 220 -4.00 -5.15 -16.42
CA ASP A 220 -4.74 -6.24 -15.77
C ASP A 220 -4.03 -7.60 -15.91
N SER A 221 -3.43 -7.87 -17.07
CA SER A 221 -2.66 -9.09 -17.33
C SER A 221 -1.45 -9.25 -16.39
N ARG A 222 -0.83 -8.14 -15.99
CA ARG A 222 0.29 -8.15 -15.04
C ARG A 222 -0.21 -8.39 -13.61
N LEU A 223 -1.32 -7.78 -13.23
CA LEU A 223 -1.96 -8.06 -11.94
C LEU A 223 -2.36 -9.53 -11.83
N LEU A 224 -3.00 -10.08 -12.87
CA LEU A 224 -3.39 -11.50 -12.93
C LEU A 224 -2.17 -12.43 -12.84
N ALA A 225 -1.10 -12.14 -13.58
CA ALA A 225 0.15 -12.91 -13.48
C ALA A 225 0.72 -12.91 -12.04
N TRP A 226 0.73 -11.76 -11.37
CA TRP A 226 1.16 -11.69 -9.97
C TRP A 226 0.26 -12.46 -9.03
N LEU A 227 -1.06 -12.40 -9.25
CA LEU A 227 -2.01 -13.23 -8.51
C LEU A 227 -1.68 -14.71 -8.76
N GLU A 228 -1.38 -15.14 -9.98
CA GLU A 228 -0.94 -16.53 -10.23
C GLU A 228 0.43 -16.90 -9.62
N GLY A 229 1.14 -15.95 -8.99
CA GLY A 229 2.47 -16.16 -8.45
C GLY A 229 3.58 -16.07 -9.50
N VAL A 230 3.25 -15.57 -10.69
CA VAL A 230 4.21 -15.34 -11.78
C VAL A 230 4.86 -13.97 -11.61
N GLY A 231 6.13 -13.98 -11.24
CA GLY A 231 6.90 -12.76 -11.03
C GLY A 231 8.30 -13.07 -10.53
N ARG A 232 9.11 -12.03 -10.34
CA ARG A 232 10.39 -12.17 -9.65
C ARG A 232 10.13 -12.38 -8.17
N SER A 233 10.88 -13.29 -7.55
CA SER A 233 10.97 -13.43 -6.12
C SER A 233 12.33 -14.00 -5.77
N GLU A 234 13.08 -13.28 -4.95
CA GLU A 234 14.36 -13.74 -4.41
C GLU A 234 14.37 -13.53 -2.89
N PRO A 235 14.78 -14.54 -2.10
CA PRO A 235 15.04 -14.36 -0.67
C PRO A 235 15.96 -13.16 -0.46
N HIS A 236 15.61 -12.27 0.47
CA HIS A 236 16.35 -11.03 0.64
C HIS A 236 16.83 -10.82 2.05
N PRO A 237 18.13 -11.04 2.30
CA PRO A 237 18.72 -10.62 3.55
C PRO A 237 18.68 -9.09 3.61
N VAL A 238 18.31 -8.53 4.76
CA VAL A 238 18.49 -7.10 5.00
C VAL A 238 19.99 -6.84 5.07
N LEU A 239 20.49 -5.94 4.21
CA LEU A 239 21.92 -5.68 4.09
C LEU A 239 22.37 -4.50 4.97
N PRO A 240 23.64 -4.48 5.40
CA PRO A 240 24.24 -3.31 6.01
C PRO A 240 24.12 -2.09 5.10
N ARG A 241 24.23 -0.89 5.68
CA ARG A 241 24.18 0.36 4.94
C ARG A 241 25.32 0.42 3.92
N ASP A 242 25.01 0.21 2.64
CA ASP A 242 25.99 0.33 1.57
C ASP A 242 26.16 1.82 1.21
N ARG A 243 27.39 2.34 1.30
CA ARG A 243 27.70 3.72 0.88
C ARG A 243 27.40 3.95 -0.62
N ALA A 244 27.34 2.89 -1.44
CA ALA A 244 27.03 2.93 -2.86
C ALA A 244 25.52 2.98 -3.19
N PHE A 245 24.61 2.81 -2.21
CA PHE A 245 23.16 2.78 -2.44
C PHE A 245 22.61 4.09 -3.04
N ARG A 246 23.28 5.22 -2.81
CA ARG A 246 22.97 6.53 -3.44
C ARG A 246 22.99 6.48 -4.97
N PHE A 247 23.84 5.66 -5.58
CA PHE A 247 24.02 5.63 -7.03
C PHE A 247 23.07 4.66 -7.76
N ARG A 248 22.57 3.60 -7.11
CA ARG A 248 21.73 2.57 -7.77
C ARG A 248 20.26 2.97 -7.98
N ARG A 249 19.73 3.93 -7.22
CA ARG A 249 18.32 4.35 -7.33
C ARG A 249 18.02 5.09 -8.65
N VAL A 250 19.01 5.78 -9.22
CA VAL A 250 18.89 6.49 -10.51
C VAL A 250 18.78 5.51 -11.69
N ALA A 251 19.35 4.30 -11.57
CA ALA A 251 19.43 3.36 -12.68
C ALA A 251 18.21 2.41 -12.83
N ARG A 252 17.31 2.33 -11.84
CA ARG A 252 16.24 1.31 -11.80
C ARG A 252 14.83 1.81 -12.12
N SER A 253 14.65 3.11 -12.35
CA SER A 253 13.35 3.69 -12.72
C SER A 253 13.00 3.62 -14.20
N SER A 254 13.89 3.10 -15.07
CA SER A 254 13.65 3.08 -16.51
C SER A 254 14.29 1.85 -17.15
N GLY A 255 13.58 0.72 -17.14
CA GLY A 255 13.97 -0.45 -17.91
C GLY A 255 12.74 -1.12 -18.52
N PRO A 256 12.57 -1.15 -19.86
CA PRO A 256 11.43 -1.81 -20.47
C PRO A 256 11.50 -3.31 -20.19
N PHE A 257 10.38 -3.86 -19.71
CA PHE A 257 10.17 -5.31 -19.61
C PHE A 257 10.29 -5.93 -21.02
N ARG A 258 11.32 -6.78 -21.23
CA ARG A 258 11.45 -7.61 -22.42
C ARG A 258 11.11 -9.06 -22.04
N PRO A 259 9.96 -9.60 -22.49
CA PRO A 259 9.72 -11.02 -22.35
C PRO A 259 10.68 -11.80 -23.26
N ARG A 260 11.38 -12.81 -22.70
CA ARG A 260 12.06 -13.82 -23.50
C ARG A 260 11.00 -14.76 -24.05
N LEU A 261 10.59 -14.54 -25.30
CA LEU A 261 9.84 -15.52 -26.07
C LEU A 261 10.84 -16.57 -26.59
N GLY A 262 10.59 -17.83 -26.24
CA GLY A 262 11.32 -18.97 -26.80
C GLY A 262 11.14 -19.05 -28.32
N ARG A 263 12.18 -19.51 -29.02
CA ARG A 263 12.24 -19.65 -30.47
C ARG A 263 11.44 -20.87 -30.97
N SER A 264 10.67 -20.66 -32.03
CA SER A 264 10.42 -21.54 -33.21
C SER A 264 9.26 -20.88 -33.97
N GLU A 265 9.41 -20.26 -35.16
CA GLU A 265 9.70 -20.86 -36.47
C GLU A 265 9.87 -19.75 -37.56
N PRO A 266 10.26 -20.09 -38.81
CA PRO A 266 10.97 -19.18 -39.72
C PRO A 266 10.10 -18.19 -40.51
N ARG A 267 10.75 -17.07 -40.82
CA ARG A 267 10.25 -15.90 -41.56
C ARG A 267 10.12 -16.19 -43.06
N PRO A 268 9.03 -15.78 -43.75
CA PRO A 268 8.95 -15.85 -45.21
C PRO A 268 9.82 -14.74 -45.87
N PRO A 269 10.32 -14.97 -47.10
CA PRO A 269 11.18 -14.02 -47.79
C PRO A 269 10.38 -12.80 -48.28
N GLY A 270 10.98 -11.62 -48.11
CA GLY A 270 10.40 -10.35 -48.58
C GLY A 270 10.60 -10.13 -50.08
N PRO A 271 9.76 -9.29 -50.74
CA PRO A 271 9.98 -8.90 -52.12
C PRO A 271 10.96 -7.74 -52.25
N ALA A 272 11.65 -7.75 -53.39
CA ALA A 272 12.78 -6.92 -53.77
C ALA A 272 12.43 -5.46 -54.15
N ALA A 273 13.49 -4.65 -54.19
CA ALA A 273 13.51 -3.21 -54.44
C ALA A 273 13.01 -2.76 -55.83
N GLY A 274 12.52 -1.53 -55.88
CA GLY A 274 12.34 -0.72 -57.09
C GLY A 274 12.46 0.79 -56.78
N PRO A 275 12.86 1.64 -57.74
CA PRO A 275 13.71 2.82 -57.50
C PRO A 275 12.97 4.15 -57.33
N GLY A 276 13.70 5.17 -56.83
CA GLY A 276 13.26 6.58 -56.68
C GLY A 276 12.95 7.30 -58.00
N PRO A 277 12.60 8.61 -58.01
CA PRO A 277 13.58 9.68 -57.73
C PRO A 277 13.01 11.00 -57.13
N GLY A 278 13.91 11.96 -56.84
CA GLY A 278 13.66 13.42 -56.98
C GLY A 278 13.42 14.28 -55.72
N GLY A 279 14.38 15.15 -55.36
CA GLY A 279 14.16 16.31 -54.45
C GLY A 279 13.67 17.54 -55.22
N PRO A 280 13.98 18.80 -54.81
CA PRO A 280 14.04 19.42 -53.47
C PRO A 280 13.26 20.76 -53.41
N GLY A 281 13.28 21.48 -52.27
CA GLY A 281 12.81 22.87 -52.10
C GLY A 281 11.79 22.99 -50.96
N GLY A 282 11.84 23.94 -50.03
CA GLY A 282 12.38 25.28 -50.03
C GLY A 282 11.25 26.21 -49.55
N GLY A 283 11.54 27.17 -48.66
CA GLY A 283 10.67 28.33 -48.48
C GLY A 283 10.06 28.54 -47.09
N ARG A 284 10.45 29.69 -46.53
CA ARG A 284 9.93 30.39 -45.34
C ARG A 284 8.46 30.79 -45.53
N SER A 285 7.79 31.20 -44.45
CA SER A 285 7.46 32.62 -44.20
C SER A 285 6.29 32.80 -43.23
N THR A 286 6.45 33.77 -42.32
CA THR A 286 5.47 34.76 -41.76
C THR A 286 4.12 34.27 -41.22
N ALA A 287 3.44 34.97 -40.31
CA ALA A 287 3.65 36.07 -39.37
C ALA A 287 2.24 36.36 -38.81
N ASP A 288 2.16 37.40 -38.00
CA ASP A 288 0.97 38.09 -37.51
C ASP A 288 0.17 37.39 -36.41
N ALA A 289 -0.16 37.98 -35.26
CA ALA A 289 -0.02 39.29 -34.61
C ALA A 289 -1.38 39.65 -34.03
N ALA A 290 -1.30 40.30 -32.88
CA ALA A 290 -2.26 41.23 -32.29
C ALA A 290 -3.48 40.68 -31.53
N THR A 291 -4.03 41.34 -30.50
CA THR A 291 -3.59 42.40 -29.55
C THR A 291 -4.82 42.65 -28.64
N ALA A 292 -4.60 42.90 -27.33
CA ALA A 292 -5.41 43.65 -26.33
C ALA A 292 -6.91 43.28 -26.09
N GLY A 293 -7.56 43.61 -24.97
CA GLY A 293 -7.28 44.36 -23.73
C GLY A 293 -8.37 43.97 -22.70
N VAL A 294 -8.11 43.87 -21.38
CA VAL A 294 -8.14 44.88 -20.29
C VAL A 294 -9.46 45.66 -20.11
N GLY A 295 -10.01 45.60 -18.89
CA GLY A 295 -11.01 46.51 -18.27
C GLY A 295 -12.14 45.73 -17.57
N ALA A 296 -12.15 45.55 -16.23
CA ALA A 296 -12.69 46.45 -15.18
C ALA A 296 -14.19 46.75 -15.39
N GLU A 297 -15.13 46.68 -14.43
CA GLU A 297 -15.12 47.10 -13.03
C GLU A 297 -16.49 46.78 -12.35
N ALA A 298 -16.53 46.84 -11.00
CA ALA A 298 -17.62 47.25 -10.09
C ALA A 298 -18.95 46.43 -10.03
N GLN A 299 -19.24 45.74 -8.91
CA GLN A 299 -19.94 46.19 -7.68
C GLN A 299 -21.45 46.44 -7.79
N ALA A 300 -22.25 45.64 -7.06
CA ALA A 300 -23.39 46.10 -6.26
C ALA A 300 -23.90 44.98 -5.32
N VAL A 301 -23.89 45.25 -4.01
CA VAL A 301 -24.78 44.64 -2.99
C VAL A 301 -25.97 45.62 -2.85
N PRO A 302 -27.16 45.25 -2.33
CA PRO A 302 -27.32 45.18 -0.86
C PRO A 302 -28.38 44.18 -0.32
N SER A 303 -28.21 43.85 0.98
CA SER A 303 -29.26 43.63 2.00
C SER A 303 -30.19 42.41 1.92
N ALA A 304 -30.71 41.80 2.99
CA ALA A 304 -30.46 41.80 4.44
C ALA A 304 -31.44 40.75 5.05
N THR A 305 -31.15 40.27 6.27
CA THR A 305 -32.11 39.69 7.25
C THR A 305 -32.66 38.28 6.90
N THR A 306 -32.68 37.24 7.75
CA THR A 306 -33.12 37.18 9.15
C THR A 306 -32.68 35.85 9.81
N ARG A 307 -32.66 35.90 11.15
CA ARG A 307 -32.26 34.94 12.20
C ARG A 307 -32.79 33.50 12.14
N GLU A 308 -31.91 32.63 12.63
CA GLU A 308 -32.03 31.58 13.68
C GLU A 308 -33.38 30.90 13.97
N GLY A 309 -33.31 29.57 14.10
CA GLY A 309 -34.35 28.71 14.64
C GLY A 309 -33.87 27.27 14.81
N GLU A 310 -32.98 27.05 15.78
CA GLU A 310 -32.52 25.74 16.23
C GLU A 310 -33.33 25.33 17.47
N THR A 311 -34.05 24.20 17.44
CA THR A 311 -34.37 23.41 18.64
C THR A 311 -34.60 21.94 18.26
N SER A 312 -33.69 21.08 18.72
CA SER A 312 -33.79 19.62 18.69
C SER A 312 -33.80 19.13 20.13
N SER A 313 -34.79 18.34 20.52
CA SER A 313 -34.78 17.59 21.78
C SER A 313 -35.76 16.41 21.68
N ARG A 314 -35.23 15.19 21.64
CA ARG A 314 -35.98 13.95 21.86
C ARG A 314 -35.22 13.11 22.91
N PRO A 315 -35.92 12.44 23.85
CA PRO A 315 -35.29 11.84 25.02
C PRO A 315 -34.82 10.39 24.78
N VAL A 316 -33.78 10.00 25.52
CA VAL A 316 -33.18 8.67 25.62
C VAL A 316 -33.87 7.87 26.75
N PRO A 317 -34.16 6.56 26.60
CA PRO A 317 -34.52 5.68 27.72
C PRO A 317 -33.31 4.88 28.27
N PRO A 318 -33.38 4.37 29.51
CA PRO A 318 -32.21 4.01 30.32
C PRO A 318 -31.64 2.61 30.09
N THR A 319 -30.35 2.50 30.44
CA THR A 319 -29.48 1.32 30.40
C THR A 319 -29.79 0.34 31.54
N ALA A 320 -29.95 -0.94 31.21
CA ALA A 320 -30.03 -2.04 32.19
C ALA A 320 -28.62 -2.56 32.53
N GLN A 321 -28.35 -2.81 33.81
CA GLN A 321 -27.12 -3.41 34.32
C GLN A 321 -27.10 -4.95 34.16
N PRO A 322 -25.92 -5.60 34.06
CA PRO A 322 -25.81 -7.05 33.99
C PRO A 322 -25.76 -7.70 35.39
N SER A 323 -26.53 -8.78 35.55
CA SER A 323 -26.48 -9.68 36.71
C SER A 323 -25.34 -10.70 36.54
N THR A 324 -24.37 -10.66 37.45
CA THR A 324 -23.35 -11.70 37.66
C THR A 324 -23.92 -12.84 38.49
N ALA A 325 -23.91 -14.06 37.93
CA ALA A 325 -24.02 -15.28 38.72
C ALA A 325 -22.88 -16.24 38.31
N LEU A 326 -21.93 -16.41 39.24
CA LEU A 326 -20.98 -17.52 39.27
C LEU A 326 -21.76 -18.82 39.47
N THR A 327 -21.47 -19.85 38.68
CA THR A 327 -21.72 -21.24 39.08
C THR A 327 -20.64 -22.12 38.47
N THR A 328 -19.72 -22.56 39.33
CA THR A 328 -18.86 -23.73 39.12
C THR A 328 -19.68 -25.01 39.32
N PRO A 329 -19.31 -26.10 38.62
CA PRO A 329 -19.33 -27.39 39.30
C PRO A 329 -17.99 -28.13 39.18
N THR A 330 -17.42 -28.37 40.35
CA THR A 330 -16.71 -29.58 40.81
C THR A 330 -16.68 -30.77 39.85
N GLY A 331 -15.47 -31.18 39.47
CA GLY A 331 -15.18 -32.55 39.01
C GLY A 331 -14.66 -33.43 40.18
N PRO A 332 -14.83 -34.76 40.12
CA PRO A 332 -14.22 -35.68 41.08
C PRO A 332 -12.80 -36.12 40.66
N PRO A 333 -11.93 -36.51 41.61
CA PRO A 333 -10.58 -36.98 41.32
C PRO A 333 -10.47 -38.51 41.13
N ASP A 334 -9.45 -38.88 40.36
CA ASP A 334 -8.62 -40.10 40.36
C ASP A 334 -9.24 -41.51 40.51
N LEU A 335 -8.83 -42.40 39.60
CA LEU A 335 -8.19 -43.67 39.99
C LEU A 335 -7.39 -44.30 38.83
N LEU A 336 -6.17 -44.69 39.19
CA LEU A 336 -5.21 -45.54 38.48
C LEU A 336 -5.83 -46.86 37.99
N VAL A 337 -5.53 -47.26 36.74
CA VAL A 337 -4.75 -48.44 36.29
C VAL A 337 -4.42 -48.24 34.81
#